data_AF-A0A2D4LW45-F1
#
_entry.id   AF-A0A2D4LW45-F1
#
_cell.length_a   1.000
_cell.length_b   1.000
_cell.length_c   1.000
_cell.angle_alpha   90.00
_cell.angle_beta   90.00
_cell.angle_gamma   90.00
#
_symmetry.space_group_name_H-M   'P 1'
#
loop_
_entity.id
_entity.type
_entity.pdbx_description
1 polymer ?
#
loop_
_entity_poly.entity_id
_entity_poly.type
_entity_poly.pdbx_seq_one_letter_code
_entity_poly.pdbx_strand_id
1 'polypeptide(L)'
;KLIWMQVFMRKDYFILRIILIHMQLTGFTFIVSVDLISYLTKFEWDMAKYPIKQPLKNISEGLAKQITQIEADMKCRAAVYNNIKGNLQNLERKTAGNLLTRTLTDIVNKDDFVLNSEYLITLLVVVPK
;
A
#
# COMPACT_ATOMS: atom_id res chain seq x y z
N LYS A 1 -38.50 11.12 -4.18
CA LYS A 1 -37.25 10.38 -4.51
C LYS A 1 -36.76 9.48 -3.36
N LEU A 2 -36.80 9.91 -2.10
CA LEU A 2 -36.42 9.08 -0.93
C LEU A 2 -37.39 7.91 -0.61
N ILE A 3 -38.68 8.02 -0.98
CA ILE A 3 -39.69 6.99 -0.69
C ILE A 3 -39.52 5.75 -1.60
N TRP A 4 -39.08 5.95 -2.84
CA TRP A 4 -38.82 4.85 -3.79
C TRP A 4 -37.61 4.00 -3.38
N MET A 5 -36.60 4.63 -2.76
CA MET A 5 -35.42 3.94 -2.23
C MET A 5 -35.77 3.02 -1.05
N GLN A 6 -36.72 3.44 -0.21
CA GLN A 6 -37.24 2.63 0.91
C GLN A 6 -38.11 1.45 0.45
N VAL A 7 -38.86 1.60 -0.64
CA VAL A 7 -39.66 0.50 -1.21
C VAL A 7 -38.78 -0.52 -1.93
N PHE A 8 -37.72 -0.08 -2.62
CA PHE A 8 -36.77 -0.96 -3.30
C PHE A 8 -35.90 -1.76 -2.31
N MET A 9 -35.50 -1.15 -1.19
CA MET A 9 -34.70 -1.80 -0.13
C MET A 9 -35.44 -2.90 0.65
N ARG A 10 -36.77 -2.98 0.56
CA ARG A 10 -37.57 -3.89 1.37
C ARG A 10 -37.84 -5.26 0.70
N LYS A 11 -37.55 -5.42 -0.59
CA LYS A 11 -37.91 -6.64 -1.34
C LYS A 11 -36.77 -7.61 -1.66
N ASP A 12 -35.51 -7.18 -1.61
CA ASP A 12 -34.40 -8.04 -2.01
C ASP A 12 -33.19 -7.92 -1.06
N TYR A 13 -33.12 -8.83 -0.09
CA TYR A 13 -31.96 -9.02 0.81
C TYR A 13 -30.63 -9.17 0.05
N PHE A 14 -30.69 -9.57 -1.22
CA PHE A 14 -29.54 -9.71 -2.10
C PHE A 14 -28.92 -8.37 -2.51
N ILE A 15 -29.76 -7.37 -2.83
CA ILE A 15 -29.30 -6.01 -3.16
C ILE A 15 -28.79 -5.33 -1.89
N LEU A 16 -29.44 -5.53 -0.75
CA LEU A 16 -28.95 -5.05 0.54
C LEU A 16 -27.56 -5.61 0.85
N ARG A 17 -27.31 -6.89 0.59
CA ARG A 17 -25.99 -7.53 0.74
C ARG A 17 -24.95 -6.98 -0.24
N ILE A 18 -25.30 -6.72 -1.49
CA ILE A 18 -24.39 -6.11 -2.47
C ILE A 18 -24.03 -4.67 -2.06
N ILE A 19 -25.00 -3.89 -1.59
CA ILE A 19 -24.77 -2.54 -1.07
C ILE A 19 -23.94 -2.62 0.22
N LEU A 20 -24.17 -3.59 1.11
CA LEU A 20 -23.38 -3.76 2.33
C LEU A 20 -21.93 -4.15 2.01
N ILE A 21 -21.71 -5.07 1.05
CA ILE A 21 -20.37 -5.49 0.59
C ILE A 21 -19.65 -4.32 -0.10
N HIS A 22 -20.36 -3.58 -0.95
CA HIS A 22 -19.83 -2.35 -1.56
C HIS A 22 -19.52 -1.32 -0.47
N MET A 23 -20.38 -1.11 0.53
CA MET A 23 -20.18 -0.12 1.60
C MET A 23 -19.02 -0.48 2.54
N GLN A 24 -18.79 -1.77 2.81
CA GLN A 24 -17.65 -2.25 3.64
C GLN A 24 -16.29 -2.06 2.94
N LEU A 25 -16.23 -2.14 1.59
CA LEU A 25 -14.97 -2.11 0.83
C LEU A 25 -14.70 -0.76 0.13
N THR A 26 -15.75 -0.05 -0.29
CA THR A 26 -15.64 1.33 -0.80
C THR A 26 -15.27 2.28 0.34
N GLY A 27 -15.74 1.97 1.56
CA GLY A 27 -15.24 2.59 2.79
C GLY A 27 -13.74 2.41 2.99
N PHE A 28 -13.07 1.43 2.38
CA PHE A 28 -11.62 1.22 2.55
C PHE A 28 -10.78 1.90 1.46
N THR A 29 -11.35 2.13 0.26
CA THR A 29 -10.60 2.69 -0.89
C THR A 29 -10.90 4.18 -1.15
N PHE A 30 -12.06 4.71 -0.73
CA PHE A 30 -12.44 6.13 -0.93
C PHE A 30 -12.12 7.05 0.27
N ILE A 31 -11.58 6.53 1.37
CA ILE A 31 -11.22 7.32 2.58
C ILE A 31 -10.21 8.44 2.28
N VAL A 32 -9.52 8.42 1.14
CA VAL A 32 -8.53 9.46 0.83
C VAL A 32 -9.15 10.77 0.34
N SER A 33 -10.44 10.84 -0.02
CA SER A 33 -10.99 12.11 -0.57
C SER A 33 -12.42 12.52 -0.21
N VAL A 34 -13.29 11.63 0.31
CA VAL A 34 -14.66 12.03 0.67
C VAL A 34 -15.11 11.38 1.98
N ASP A 35 -15.59 12.21 2.88
CA ASP A 35 -16.16 11.83 4.17
C ASP A 35 -17.31 10.81 4.02
N LEU A 36 -17.31 9.79 4.89
CA LEU A 36 -18.25 8.66 4.84
C LEU A 36 -19.72 9.12 4.92
N ILE A 37 -19.99 10.16 5.72
CA ILE A 37 -21.34 10.71 5.92
C ILE A 37 -21.81 11.46 4.67
N SER A 38 -20.88 12.15 4.00
CA SER A 38 -21.13 12.82 2.72
C SER A 38 -21.41 11.83 1.59
N TYR A 39 -20.76 10.67 1.59
CA TYR A 39 -21.03 9.59 0.63
C TYR A 39 -22.40 8.94 0.85
N LEU A 40 -22.76 8.66 2.12
CA LEU A 40 -24.05 8.10 2.50
C LEU A 40 -25.24 9.00 2.12
N THR A 41 -25.07 10.32 2.25
CA THR A 41 -26.13 11.30 1.94
C THR A 41 -26.30 11.60 0.45
N LYS A 42 -25.29 11.29 -0.38
CA LYS A 42 -25.29 11.56 -1.84
C LYS A 42 -25.04 10.30 -2.68
N PHE A 43 -25.38 9.12 -2.16
CA PHE A 43 -25.19 7.88 -2.89
C PHE A 43 -26.06 7.85 -4.16
N GLU A 44 -25.42 7.91 -5.32
CA GLU A 44 -26.04 7.71 -6.62
C GLU A 44 -25.53 6.40 -7.23
N TRP A 45 -26.45 5.57 -7.73
CA TRP A 45 -26.09 4.35 -8.44
C TRP A 45 -25.50 4.70 -9.80
N ASP A 46 -24.23 4.42 -10.00
CA ASP A 46 -23.56 4.63 -11.27
C ASP A 46 -24.02 3.57 -12.30
N MET A 47 -24.97 3.98 -13.14
CA MET A 47 -25.53 3.19 -14.23
C MET A 47 -24.52 2.86 -15.34
N ALA A 48 -23.43 3.62 -15.45
CA ALA A 48 -22.37 3.35 -16.42
C ALA A 48 -21.42 2.25 -15.92
N LYS A 49 -21.20 2.19 -14.60
CA LYS A 49 -20.33 1.17 -13.98
C LYS A 49 -21.05 -0.14 -13.69
N TYR A 50 -22.35 -0.10 -13.36
CA TYR A 50 -23.17 -1.29 -13.07
C TYR A 50 -24.50 -1.26 -13.84
N PRO A 51 -24.51 -1.75 -15.10
CA PRO A 51 -25.70 -1.71 -15.95
C PRO A 51 -26.82 -2.62 -15.41
N ILE A 52 -27.99 -2.05 -15.15
CA ILE A 52 -29.20 -2.79 -14.70
C ILE A 52 -29.69 -3.84 -15.72
N LYS A 53 -29.18 -3.78 -16.96
CA LYS A 53 -29.50 -4.73 -18.04
C LYS A 53 -28.76 -6.06 -17.90
N GLN A 54 -27.74 -6.14 -17.04
CA GLN A 54 -27.04 -7.38 -16.76
C GLN A 54 -27.66 -8.12 -15.58
N PRO A 55 -27.67 -9.47 -15.59
CA PRO A 55 -28.15 -10.23 -14.46
C PRO A 55 -27.31 -9.92 -13.23
N LEU A 56 -27.97 -9.78 -12.08
CA LEU A 56 -27.37 -9.39 -10.80
C LEU A 56 -26.17 -10.27 -10.41
N LYS A 57 -26.21 -11.55 -10.82
CA LYS A 57 -25.12 -12.51 -10.65
C LYS A 57 -23.82 -12.04 -11.32
N ASN A 58 -23.86 -11.58 -12.57
CA ASN A 58 -22.67 -11.15 -13.30
C ASN A 58 -22.05 -9.89 -12.68
N ILE A 59 -22.89 -8.97 -12.21
CA ILE A 59 -22.45 -7.77 -11.49
C ILE A 59 -21.76 -8.17 -10.17
N SER A 60 -22.35 -9.11 -9.41
CA SER A 60 -21.79 -9.59 -8.15
C SER A 60 -20.45 -10.33 -8.33
N GLU A 61 -20.32 -11.13 -9.40
CA GLU A 61 -19.09 -11.84 -9.73
C GLU A 61 -17.99 -10.88 -10.21
N GLY A 62 -18.35 -9.86 -10.99
CA GLY A 62 -17.44 -8.80 -11.42
C GLY A 62 -16.91 -7.99 -10.23
N LEU A 63 -17.79 -7.64 -9.30
CA LEU A 63 -17.42 -6.98 -8.04
C LEU A 63 -16.50 -7.87 -7.21
N ALA A 64 -16.84 -9.15 -7.01
CA ALA A 64 -16.02 -10.07 -6.24
C ALA A 64 -14.60 -10.19 -6.82
N LYS A 65 -14.48 -10.30 -8.14
CA LYS A 65 -13.17 -10.32 -8.82
C LYS A 65 -12.38 -9.04 -8.61
N GLN A 66 -13.02 -7.87 -8.76
CA GLN A 66 -12.36 -6.58 -8.51
C GLN A 66 -11.87 -6.46 -7.07
N ILE A 67 -12.67 -6.92 -6.10
CA ILE A 67 -12.31 -6.92 -4.68
C ILE A 67 -11.08 -7.81 -4.44
N THR A 68 -11.09 -9.04 -4.96
CA THR A 68 -9.94 -9.95 -4.82
C THR A 68 -8.68 -9.37 -5.46
N GLN A 69 -8.82 -8.71 -6.62
CA GLN A 69 -7.69 -8.07 -7.29
C GLN A 69 -7.12 -6.89 -6.46
N ILE A 70 -7.99 -6.05 -5.89
CA ILE A 70 -7.58 -4.94 -5.03
C ILE A 70 -6.88 -5.47 -3.77
N GLU A 71 -7.44 -6.50 -3.14
CA GLU A 71 -6.82 -7.13 -1.96
C GLU A 71 -5.43 -7.67 -2.27
N ALA A 72 -5.27 -8.34 -3.43
CA ALA A 72 -3.98 -8.85 -3.87
C ALA A 72 -2.96 -7.72 -4.14
N ASP A 73 -3.38 -6.65 -4.82
CA ASP A 73 -2.53 -5.48 -5.08
C ASP A 73 -2.10 -4.80 -3.77
N MET A 74 -3.02 -4.65 -2.82
CA MET A 74 -2.70 -4.10 -1.49
C MET A 74 -1.69 -4.96 -0.73
N LYS A 75 -1.86 -6.28 -0.70
CA LYS A 75 -0.89 -7.20 -0.07
C LYS A 75 0.48 -7.10 -0.73
N CYS A 76 0.52 -7.03 -2.06
CA CYS A 76 1.76 -6.87 -2.82
C CYS A 76 2.47 -5.57 -2.43
N ARG A 77 1.76 -4.43 -2.48
CA ARG A 77 2.31 -3.12 -2.09
C ARG A 77 2.79 -3.09 -0.65
N ALA A 78 2.02 -3.67 0.27
CA ALA A 78 2.40 -3.76 1.68
C ALA A 78 3.68 -4.60 1.87
N ALA A 79 3.82 -5.72 1.15
CA ALA A 79 5.01 -6.55 1.19
C ALA A 79 6.25 -5.81 0.65
N VAL A 80 6.12 -5.12 -0.49
CA VAL A 80 7.19 -4.29 -1.07
C VAL A 80 7.61 -3.19 -0.09
N TYR A 81 6.65 -2.47 0.48
CA TYR A 81 6.91 -1.42 1.47
C TYR A 81 7.67 -1.97 2.69
N ASN A 82 7.21 -3.09 3.26
CA ASN A 82 7.86 -3.71 4.42
C ASN A 82 9.29 -4.20 4.09
N ASN A 83 9.52 -4.70 2.88
CA ASN A 83 10.85 -5.08 2.42
C ASN A 83 11.79 -3.88 2.35
N ILE A 84 11.36 -2.79 1.70
CA ILE A 84 12.16 -1.54 1.59
C ILE A 84 12.43 -0.95 2.97
N LYS A 85 11.42 -0.90 3.83
CA LYS A 85 11.57 -0.44 5.23
C LYS A 85 12.59 -1.28 5.99
N GLY A 86 12.54 -2.61 5.85
CA GLY A 86 13.51 -3.51 6.46
C GLY A 86 14.93 -3.29 5.93
N ASN A 87 15.08 -3.10 4.61
CA ASN A 87 16.37 -2.78 4.00
C ASN A 87 16.93 -1.45 4.52
N LEU A 88 16.10 -0.41 4.62
CA LEU A 88 16.49 0.90 5.16
C LEU A 88 16.96 0.77 6.60
N GLN A 89 16.20 0.09 7.46
CA GLN A 89 16.58 -0.12 8.86
C GLN A 89 17.90 -0.89 9.00
N ASN A 90 18.14 -1.87 8.13
CA ASN A 90 19.40 -2.60 8.09
C ASN A 90 20.57 -1.70 7.65
N LEU A 91 20.36 -0.80 6.69
CA LEU A 91 21.37 0.19 6.27
C LEU A 91 21.68 1.20 7.38
N GLU A 92 20.65 1.71 8.06
CA GLU A 92 20.81 2.60 9.20
C GLU A 92 21.65 1.96 10.30
N ARG A 93 21.39 0.68 10.64
CA ARG A 93 22.20 -0.07 11.61
C ARG A 93 23.66 -0.27 11.18
N LYS A 94 23.92 -0.49 9.88
CA LYS A 94 25.28 -0.59 9.33
C LYS A 94 26.01 0.76 9.30
N THR A 95 25.26 1.86 9.39
CA THR A 95 25.80 3.22 9.41
C THR A 95 25.96 3.75 10.83
N ALA A 96 25.12 3.31 11.77
CA ALA A 96 25.16 3.69 13.18
C ALA A 96 25.85 2.59 14.03
N GLY A 97 27.17 2.69 14.18
CA GLY A 97 27.99 1.75 14.96
C GLY A 97 29.37 2.33 15.31
N ASN A 98 30.18 1.56 16.06
CA ASN A 98 31.58 1.93 16.28
C ASN A 98 32.38 1.82 14.97
N LEU A 99 33.58 2.43 14.91
CA LEU A 99 34.41 2.40 13.69
C LEU A 99 34.82 1.00 13.22
N LEU A 100 34.79 -0.02 14.08
CA LEU A 100 35.09 -1.42 13.72
C LEU A 100 33.95 -2.11 12.98
N THR A 101 32.69 -1.67 13.16
CA THR A 101 31.50 -2.35 12.62
C THR A 101 30.66 -1.49 11.68
N ARG A 102 30.87 -0.17 11.69
CA ARG A 102 30.23 0.79 10.78
C ARG A 102 30.90 0.79 9.41
N THR A 103 30.10 1.07 8.39
CA THR A 103 30.59 1.35 7.04
C THR A 103 31.43 2.63 7.01
N LEU A 104 32.69 2.56 6.55
CA LEU A 104 33.62 3.69 6.55
C LEU A 104 33.50 4.63 5.33
N THR A 105 32.57 4.38 4.40
CA THR A 105 32.47 5.09 3.10
C THR A 105 32.30 6.61 3.24
N ASP A 106 31.80 7.09 4.37
CA ASP A 106 31.62 8.50 4.67
C ASP A 106 32.74 9.11 5.53
N ILE A 107 33.69 8.29 5.96
CA ILE A 107 34.84 8.68 6.80
C ILE A 107 36.13 8.71 5.97
N VAL A 108 36.30 7.77 5.05
CA VAL A 108 37.52 7.62 4.25
C VAL A 108 37.30 8.11 2.83
N ASN A 109 38.23 8.91 2.32
CA ASN A 109 38.27 9.40 0.95
C ASN A 109 39.34 8.67 0.15
N LYS A 110 39.28 8.75 -1.19
CA LYS A 110 40.31 8.13 -2.05
C LYS A 110 41.71 8.66 -1.78
N ASP A 111 41.82 9.90 -1.34
CA ASP A 111 43.08 10.57 -1.04
C ASP A 111 43.76 10.01 0.21
N ASP A 112 43.01 9.33 1.08
CA ASP A 112 43.57 8.63 2.25
C ASP A 112 44.26 7.30 1.87
N PHE A 113 44.08 6.84 0.63
CA PHE A 113 44.65 5.59 0.13
C PHE A 113 45.77 5.84 -0.86
N VAL A 114 46.86 5.08 -0.73
CA VAL A 114 47.87 4.99 -1.77
C VAL A 114 47.35 4.04 -2.85
N LEU A 115 46.81 4.61 -3.92
CA LEU A 115 46.29 3.86 -5.06
C LEU A 115 47.40 3.57 -6.08
N ASN A 116 47.34 2.41 -6.75
CA ASN A 116 48.26 2.02 -7.83
C ASN A 116 49.75 1.93 -7.46
N SER A 117 50.08 1.56 -6.22
CA SER A 117 51.45 1.24 -5.81
C SER A 117 51.67 -0.27 -5.73
N GLU A 118 52.81 -0.74 -6.24
CA GLU A 118 53.19 -2.16 -6.21
C GLU A 118 53.78 -2.59 -4.86
N TYR A 119 54.30 -1.63 -4.10
CA TYR A 119 55.04 -1.90 -2.86
C TYR A 119 54.39 -1.33 -1.60
N LEU A 120 53.35 -0.50 -1.75
CA LEU A 120 52.68 0.16 -0.63
C LEU A 120 51.21 -0.26 -0.56
N ILE A 121 50.75 -0.52 0.66
CA ILE A 121 49.35 -0.75 0.97
C ILE A 121 48.93 0.19 2.11
N THR A 122 47.69 0.66 2.07
CA THR A 122 47.11 1.43 3.18
C THR A 122 46.37 0.48 4.11
N LEU A 123 46.72 0.51 5.40
CA LEU A 123 46.06 -0.25 6.47
C LEU A 123 45.28 0.71 7.36
N LEU A 124 44.00 0.39 7.61
CA LEU A 124 43.13 1.14 8.53
C LEU A 124 43.22 0.51 9.92
N VAL A 125 43.61 1.30 10.93
CA VAL A 125 43.74 0.85 12.31
C VAL A 125 42.85 1.71 13.21
N VAL A 126 42.04 1.07 14.06
CA VAL A 126 41.20 1.75 15.05
C VAL A 126 41.90 1.67 16.41
N VAL A 127 42.19 2.82 17.00
CA VAL A 127 42.87 2.92 18.31
C VAL A 127 41.87 3.38 19.38
N PRO A 128 41.66 2.61 20.46
CA PRO A 128 40.86 3.04 21.60
C PRO A 128 41.54 4.20 22.35
N LYS A 129 40.75 5.11 22.93
CA LYS A 129 41.27 6.22 23.76
C LYS A 129 41.77 5.75 25.11
#